data_AF-A0AAW1E6U8-F1
#
_entry.id   AF-A0AAW1E6U8-F1
#
_cell.length_a   1.000
_cell.length_b   1.000
_cell.length_c   1.000
_cell.angle_alpha   90.00
_cell.angle_beta   90.00
_cell.angle_gamma   90.00
#
_symmetry.space_group_name_H-M   'P 1'
#
loop_
_entity.id
_entity.type
_entity.pdbx_description
1 polymer ?
#
loop_
_entity_poly.entity_id
_entity_poly.type
_entity_poly.pdbx_seq_one_letter_code
_entity_poly.pdbx_strand_id
1 'polypeptide(L)'
;MLHSAEDLGLVAESETASSNLQDDEEDDFFVFSAEETQVQESQEITSHSKAELETLRFLEDTRKDLLSLQQYPLVKLLFVRFNTTLPSRAPVERLFSFAGIIFHPHRRWLTPEIFEKLVVLKGN
;
A
#
# COMPACT_ATOMS: atom_id res chain seq x y z
N MET A 1 -50.06 54.72 24.61
CA MET A 1 -50.28 55.26 23.25
C MET A 1 -50.18 54.06 22.32
N LEU A 2 -51.28 53.38 21.97
CA LEU A 2 -52.19 53.73 20.84
C LEU A 2 -51.34 53.90 19.57
N HIS A 3 -51.35 52.99 18.60
CA HIS A 3 -52.45 52.53 17.71
C HIS A 3 -52.17 51.07 17.27
N SER A 4 -53.06 50.05 17.27
CA SER A 4 -54.42 49.86 16.71
C SER A 4 -54.48 50.22 15.21
N ALA A 5 -54.37 49.22 14.32
CA ALA A 5 -55.48 48.62 13.56
C ALA A 5 -55.86 49.54 12.36
N GLU A 6 -56.06 49.12 11.11
CA GLU A 6 -56.95 48.09 10.57
C GLU A 6 -56.63 47.98 9.06
N ASP A 7 -56.64 46.76 8.51
CA ASP A 7 -57.33 46.42 7.25
C ASP A 7 -57.36 44.87 7.21
N LEU A 8 -58.36 44.22 7.83
CA LEU A 8 -59.66 43.86 7.24
C LEU A 8 -59.49 43.15 5.87
N GLY A 9 -59.99 41.95 5.62
CA GLY A 9 -61.01 41.21 6.32
C GLY A 9 -61.05 39.74 5.90
N LEU A 10 -61.73 38.99 6.76
CA LEU A 10 -62.01 37.58 6.74
C LEU A 10 -63.00 37.23 5.62
N VAL A 11 -62.78 36.13 4.88
CA VAL A 11 -63.87 35.37 4.24
C VAL A 11 -63.63 33.87 4.40
N ALA A 12 -64.50 33.30 5.24
CA ALA A 12 -65.15 31.99 5.26
C ALA A 12 -64.51 30.74 4.63
N GLU A 13 -64.74 29.66 5.39
CA GLU A 13 -64.44 28.24 5.23
C GLU A 13 -64.85 27.62 3.89
N SER A 14 -64.08 26.64 3.43
CA SER A 14 -64.63 25.45 2.78
C SER A 14 -63.64 24.29 2.87
N GLU A 15 -64.15 23.15 3.34
CA GLU A 15 -63.52 21.84 3.41
C GLU A 15 -62.92 21.42 2.06
N THR A 16 -61.79 20.70 2.07
CA THR A 16 -61.66 19.35 1.48
C THR A 16 -60.20 18.89 1.35
N ALA A 17 -60.00 17.60 1.65
CA ALA A 17 -58.98 16.70 1.12
C ALA A 17 -57.52 16.84 1.61
N SER A 18 -57.24 16.01 2.62
CA SER A 18 -56.03 15.20 2.82
C SER A 18 -54.81 15.45 1.93
N SER A 19 -53.71 15.87 2.56
CA SER A 19 -52.38 15.42 2.17
C SER A 19 -51.56 15.14 3.44
N ASN A 20 -51.40 13.86 3.74
CA ASN A 20 -50.42 13.40 4.72
C ASN A 20 -49.03 13.82 4.23
N LEU A 21 -48.35 14.66 5.00
CA LEU A 21 -46.91 14.88 4.90
C LEU A 21 -46.30 14.47 6.24
N GLN A 22 -46.02 13.17 6.36
CA GLN A 22 -44.90 12.70 7.17
C GLN A 22 -43.91 12.13 6.17
N ASP A 23 -42.91 12.96 5.90
CA ASP A 23 -41.68 12.61 5.22
C ASP A 23 -40.78 11.99 6.31
N ASP A 24 -40.97 10.70 6.56
CA ASP A 24 -40.00 9.89 7.29
C ASP A 24 -39.26 9.06 6.24
N GLU A 25 -38.04 9.51 5.97
CA GLU A 25 -36.99 8.85 5.21
C GLU A 25 -36.79 7.42 5.74
N GLU A 26 -37.11 6.38 4.96
CA GLU A 26 -36.33 5.14 4.88
C GLU A 26 -36.60 4.50 3.50
N ASP A 27 -35.91 5.00 2.46
CA ASP A 27 -35.73 4.22 1.24
C ASP A 27 -34.89 2.99 1.60
N ASP A 28 -35.56 1.86 1.76
CA ASP A 28 -34.98 0.55 2.05
C ASP A 28 -34.16 0.09 0.82
N PHE A 29 -32.96 0.67 0.67
CA PHE A 29 -32.06 0.53 -0.48
C PHE A 29 -31.51 -0.90 -0.65
N PHE A 30 -31.68 -1.77 0.35
CA PHE A 30 -31.37 -3.20 0.23
C PHE A 30 -32.30 -4.08 1.07
N VAL A 31 -33.48 -4.41 0.55
CA VAL A 31 -34.27 -5.54 1.07
C VAL A 31 -33.66 -6.85 0.53
N PHE A 32 -32.77 -7.45 1.32
CA PHE A 32 -32.38 -8.84 1.09
C PHE A 32 -33.49 -9.74 1.61
N SER A 33 -34.37 -10.20 0.72
CA SER A 33 -35.38 -11.20 1.03
C SER A 33 -34.71 -12.44 1.60
N ALA A 34 -34.92 -12.66 2.90
CA ALA A 34 -34.49 -13.84 3.61
C ALA A 34 -35.37 -15.03 3.19
N GLU A 35 -35.04 -15.67 2.08
CA GLU A 35 -35.44 -17.04 1.79
C GLU A 35 -34.20 -17.95 1.84
N GLU A 36 -34.38 -19.07 2.52
CA GLU A 36 -33.33 -19.90 3.10
C GLU A 36 -32.29 -20.44 2.09
N THR A 37 -31.03 -20.26 2.45
CA THR A 37 -29.91 -21.19 2.22
C THR A 37 -29.74 -21.74 0.80
N GLN A 38 -29.06 -20.96 -0.04
CA GLN A 38 -27.75 -21.40 -0.53
C GLN A 38 -26.76 -20.30 -0.25
N VAL A 39 -25.78 -20.58 0.61
CA VAL A 39 -24.57 -19.76 0.72
C VAL A 39 -23.82 -19.97 -0.59
N GLN A 40 -24.23 -19.23 -1.62
CA GLN A 40 -23.39 -18.99 -2.77
C GLN A 40 -22.31 -18.07 -2.25
N GLU A 41 -21.25 -18.67 -1.69
CA GLU A 41 -19.99 -18.01 -1.42
C GLU A 41 -19.71 -17.12 -2.64
N SER A 42 -19.71 -15.81 -2.41
CA SER A 42 -19.47 -14.80 -3.41
C SER A 42 -18.19 -15.19 -4.11
N GLN A 43 -18.31 -15.80 -5.28
CA GLN A 43 -17.19 -16.08 -6.16
C GLN A 43 -16.74 -14.74 -6.74
N GLU A 44 -16.15 -13.90 -5.89
CA GLU A 44 -14.91 -13.25 -6.29
C GLU A 44 -13.89 -14.37 -6.46
N ILE A 45 -13.95 -15.10 -7.59
CA ILE A 45 -12.78 -15.80 -8.09
C ILE A 45 -11.85 -14.68 -8.57
N THR A 46 -11.21 -14.02 -7.62
CA THR A 46 -10.09 -13.13 -7.86
C THR A 46 -9.05 -14.00 -8.56
N SER A 47 -8.86 -13.75 -9.86
CA SER A 47 -7.77 -14.37 -10.63
C SER A 47 -6.44 -13.83 -10.10
N HIS A 48 -6.02 -14.30 -8.93
CA HIS A 48 -4.80 -13.87 -8.29
C HIS A 48 -3.62 -14.26 -9.15
N SER A 49 -2.73 -13.30 -9.38
CA SER A 49 -1.51 -13.58 -10.12
C SER A 49 -0.67 -14.59 -9.34
N LYS A 50 0.15 -15.38 -10.04
CA LYS A 50 1.08 -16.31 -9.40
C LYS A 50 1.96 -15.63 -8.34
N ALA A 51 2.34 -14.37 -8.57
CA ALA A 51 3.11 -13.57 -7.63
C ALA A 51 2.33 -13.29 -6.34
N GLU A 52 1.06 -12.95 -6.47
CA GLU A 52 0.19 -12.62 -5.35
C GLU A 52 -0.06 -13.85 -4.47
N LEU A 53 -0.39 -15.00 -5.07
CA LEU A 53 -0.57 -16.25 -4.33
C LEU A 53 0.71 -16.65 -3.60
N GLU A 54 1.88 -16.48 -4.23
CA GLU A 54 3.17 -16.75 -3.59
C GLU A 54 3.43 -15.81 -2.41
N THR A 55 3.08 -14.52 -2.54
CA THR A 55 3.22 -13.56 -1.44
C THR A 55 2.28 -13.86 -0.28
N LEU A 56 1.01 -14.19 -0.54
CA LEU A 56 0.06 -14.55 0.50
C LEU A 56 0.53 -15.79 1.28
N ARG A 57 0.99 -16.82 0.56
CA ARG A 57 1.54 -18.03 1.15
C ARG A 57 2.84 -17.78 1.94
N PHE A 58 3.64 -16.79 1.55
CA PHE A 58 4.81 -16.38 2.32
C PHE A 58 4.43 -15.64 3.60
N LEU A 59 3.41 -14.79 3.56
CA LEU A 59 2.93 -14.02 4.72
C LEU A 59 2.23 -14.90 5.77
N GLU A 60 1.60 -16.00 5.35
CA GLU A 60 0.98 -16.97 6.26
C GLU A 60 2.00 -17.93 6.90
N ASP A 61 3.18 -18.12 6.29
CA ASP A 61 4.20 -19.03 6.83
C ASP A 61 4.72 -18.54 8.19
N THR A 62 4.70 -19.42 9.18
CA THR A 62 5.18 -19.13 10.54
C THR A 62 6.71 -19.16 10.64
N ARG A 63 7.38 -19.78 9.65
CA ARG A 63 8.83 -19.95 9.62
C ARG A 63 9.53 -18.66 9.18
N LYS A 64 10.44 -18.17 10.02
CA LYS A 64 11.22 -16.93 9.77
C LYS A 64 12.68 -17.20 9.39
N ASP A 65 13.01 -18.45 9.09
CA ASP A 65 14.36 -18.84 8.69
C ASP A 65 14.65 -18.40 7.25
N LEU A 66 15.89 -18.01 6.97
CA LEU A 66 16.28 -17.60 5.61
C LEU A 66 16.12 -18.74 4.58
N LEU A 67 16.16 -20.00 5.02
CA LEU A 67 15.95 -21.16 4.17
C LEU A 67 14.50 -21.29 3.69
N SER A 68 13.52 -20.75 4.42
CA SER A 68 12.10 -20.80 4.00
C SER A 68 11.90 -20.07 2.67
N LEU A 69 12.71 -19.04 2.40
CA LEU A 69 12.70 -18.26 1.18
C LEU A 69 13.05 -19.07 -0.08
N GLN A 70 13.67 -20.26 0.06
CA GLN A 70 13.88 -21.17 -1.08
C GLN A 70 12.57 -21.73 -1.65
N GLN A 71 11.51 -21.79 -0.83
CA GLN A 71 10.18 -22.26 -1.23
C GLN A 71 9.40 -21.23 -2.07
N TYR A 72 9.85 -19.97 -2.06
CA TYR A 72 9.18 -18.81 -2.66
C TYR A 72 10.15 -18.08 -3.63
N PRO A 73 10.28 -18.53 -4.88
CA PRO A 73 11.27 -18.00 -5.83
C PRO A 73 11.07 -16.52 -6.21
N LEU A 74 9.83 -16.04 -6.36
CA LEU A 74 9.53 -14.64 -6.67
C LEU A 74 9.77 -13.74 -5.45
N VAL A 75 9.34 -14.18 -4.27
CA VAL A 75 9.59 -13.45 -3.01
C VAL A 75 11.09 -13.37 -2.73
N LYS A 76 11.84 -14.46 -2.99
CA LYS A 76 13.29 -14.48 -2.89
C LYS A 76 13.96 -13.45 -3.78
N LEU A 77 13.51 -13.35 -5.04
CA LEU A 77 14.05 -12.40 -6.00
C LEU A 77 13.85 -10.96 -5.52
N LEU A 78 12.65 -10.64 -5.03
CA LEU A 78 12.33 -9.34 -4.47
C LEU A 78 13.14 -9.06 -3.20
N PHE A 79 13.27 -10.04 -2.31
CA PHE A 79 14.04 -9.92 -1.08
C PHE A 79 15.51 -9.57 -1.38
N VAL A 80 16.15 -10.28 -2.31
CA VAL A 80 17.52 -9.95 -2.73
C VAL A 80 17.57 -8.54 -3.30
N ARG A 81 16.62 -8.18 -4.17
CA ARG A 81 16.65 -6.88 -4.85
C ARG A 81 16.43 -5.69 -3.93
N PHE A 82 15.56 -5.81 -2.93
CA PHE A 82 15.14 -4.67 -2.11
C PHE A 82 15.71 -4.68 -0.70
N ASN A 83 15.93 -5.86 -0.10
CA ASN A 83 16.40 -5.97 1.28
C ASN A 83 17.90 -6.26 1.40
N THR A 84 18.54 -6.79 0.34
CA THR A 84 20.00 -7.09 0.36
C THR A 84 20.85 -6.09 -0.41
N THR A 85 20.23 -5.09 -1.05
CA THR A 85 21.00 -3.95 -1.55
C THR A 85 21.66 -3.29 -0.36
N LEU A 86 22.99 -3.30 -0.36
CA LEU A 86 23.78 -2.63 0.67
C LEU A 86 23.26 -1.19 0.80
N PRO A 87 22.94 -0.69 2.00
CA PRO A 87 22.72 0.73 2.24
C PRO A 87 24.07 1.45 2.00
N SER A 88 24.42 1.69 0.74
CA SER A 88 25.82 1.68 0.33
C SER A 88 26.44 3.07 0.28
N ARG A 89 26.75 3.62 1.47
CA ARG A 89 27.92 4.51 1.62
C ARG A 89 29.10 3.77 2.24
N ALA A 90 28.89 2.97 3.30
CA ALA A 90 29.98 2.35 4.06
C ALA A 90 30.92 1.41 3.27
N PRO A 91 30.44 0.52 2.37
CA PRO A 91 31.34 -0.30 1.55
C PRO A 91 32.16 0.54 0.55
N VAL A 92 31.53 1.57 -0.01
CA VAL A 92 32.15 2.51 -0.95
C VAL A 92 33.17 3.40 -0.23
N GLU A 93 32.88 3.87 0.99
CA GLU A 93 33.82 4.61 1.85
C GLU A 93 35.02 3.74 2.26
N ARG A 94 34.80 2.46 2.54
CA ARG A 94 35.88 1.49 2.78
C ARG A 94 36.73 1.29 1.51
N LEU A 95 36.12 1.24 0.34
CA LEU A 95 36.84 1.18 -0.94
C LEU A 95 37.69 2.44 -1.17
N PHE A 96 37.16 3.63 -0.87
CA PHE A 96 37.92 4.88 -0.92
C PHE A 96 39.05 4.94 0.12
N SER A 97 38.86 4.33 1.28
CA SER A 97 39.94 4.20 2.28
C SER A 97 41.09 3.36 1.71
N PHE A 98 40.81 2.25 1.03
CA PHE A 98 41.82 1.45 0.35
C PHE A 98 42.46 2.19 -0.82
N ALA A 99 41.66 2.94 -1.58
CA ALA A 99 42.13 3.82 -2.64
C ALA A 99 43.16 4.83 -2.12
N GLY A 100 42.92 5.46 -0.96
CA GLY A 100 43.89 6.37 -0.32
C GLY A 100 45.19 5.69 0.13
N ILE A 101 45.13 4.43 0.57
CA ILE A 101 46.31 3.64 0.92
C ILE A 101 47.14 3.29 -0.32
N ILE A 102 46.47 2.96 -1.43
CA ILE A 102 47.10 2.57 -2.69
C ILE A 102 47.63 3.80 -3.44
N PHE A 103 46.94 4.92 -3.34
CA PHE A 103 47.33 6.22 -3.91
C PHE A 103 48.32 6.94 -2.99
N HIS A 104 49.45 6.28 -2.68
CA HIS A 104 50.51 6.86 -1.86
C HIS A 104 51.68 7.34 -2.71
N PRO A 105 52.33 8.48 -2.40
CA PRO A 105 53.44 9.04 -3.20
C PRO A 105 54.62 8.09 -3.43
N HIS A 106 54.78 7.08 -2.57
CA HIS A 106 55.87 6.10 -2.67
C HIS A 106 55.61 4.99 -3.70
N ARG A 107 54.37 4.82 -4.18
CA ARG A 107 54.03 3.87 -5.25
C ARG A 107 54.19 4.56 -6.61
N ARG A 108 55.38 4.45 -7.19
CA ARG A 108 55.68 5.06 -8.50
C ARG A 108 55.02 4.27 -9.64
N TRP A 109 54.41 5.01 -10.58
CA TRP A 109 53.85 4.54 -11.86
C TRP A 109 52.72 3.49 -11.79
N LEU A 110 51.65 3.83 -11.08
CA LEU A 110 50.37 3.14 -11.21
C LEU A 110 49.60 3.72 -12.41
N THR A 111 49.31 2.89 -13.41
CA THR A 111 48.29 3.25 -14.40
C THR A 111 46.90 3.14 -13.76
N PRO A 112 45.89 3.88 -14.26
CA PRO A 112 44.53 3.81 -13.71
C PRO A 112 43.98 2.38 -13.64
N GLU A 113 44.27 1.56 -14.65
CA GLU A 113 43.77 0.18 -14.73
C GLU A 113 44.39 -0.71 -13.65
N ILE A 114 45.67 -0.50 -13.32
CA ILE A 114 46.34 -1.26 -12.25
C ILE A 114 45.87 -0.76 -10.89
N PHE A 115 45.62 0.54 -10.75
CA PHE A 115 45.08 1.14 -9.54
C PHE A 115 43.70 0.56 -9.19
N GLU A 116 42.76 0.56 -10.14
CA GLU A 116 41.41 0.00 -9.94
C GLU A 116 41.47 -1.48 -9.56
N LYS A 117 42.30 -2.27 -10.26
CA LYS A 117 42.52 -3.69 -9.94
C LYS A 117 43.05 -3.89 -8.52
N LEU A 118 44.00 -3.08 -8.08
CA LEU A 118 44.54 -3.16 -6.72
C LEU A 118 43.52 -2.76 -5.65
N VAL A 119 42.71 -1.74 -5.92
CA VAL A 119 41.65 -1.29 -5.01
C VAL A 119 40.59 -2.38 -4.83
N VAL A 120 40.16 -3.00 -5.94
CA VAL A 120 39.22 -4.13 -5.92
C VAL A 120 39.83 -5.35 -5.22
N LEU A 121 41.08 -5.70 -5.53
CA LEU A 121 41.78 -6.84 -4.92
C LEU A 121 42.03 -6.65 -3.41
N LYS A 122 42.13 -5.41 -2.95
CA LYS A 122 42.32 -5.11 -1.52
C LYS A 122 41.01 -5.09 -0.73
N GLY A 123 39.90 -4.77 -1.41
CA GLY A 123 38.58 -4.62 -0.78
C GLY A 123 37.66 -5.83 -0.85
N ASN A 124 38.04 -6.88 -1.59
CA ASN A 124 37.37 -8.19 -1.64
C ASN A 124 38.25 -9.25 -1.00
#